data_AF-A0A379YLJ9-F1
#
_entry.id   AF-A0A379YLJ9-F1
#
_cell.length_a   1.000
_cell.length_b   1.000
_cell.length_c   1.000
_cell.angle_alpha   90.00
_cell.angle_beta   90.00
_cell.angle_gamma   90.00
#
_symmetry.space_group_name_H-M   'P 1'
#
loop_
_entity.id
_entity.type
_entity.pdbx_description
1 polymer ?
#
loop_
_entity_poly.entity_id
_entity_poly.type
_entity_poly.pdbx_seq_one_letter_code
_entity_poly.pdbx_strand_id
1 'polypeptide(L)'
;MTQDEIEHDYELETGNVIIETFRRRDINPNAIPAVLVNAHRPFAWGKDAHNAVHNAVVLEEIAYMGIFSRQLTPGIHSMQRELLDKHYLRKHGQHAYYGQ
;
A
#
# COMPACT_ATOMS: atom_id res chain seq x y z
N MET A 1 13.09 10.17 -5.57
CA MET A 1 13.01 11.29 -6.52
C MET A 1 14.42 11.63 -6.95
N THR A 2 14.62 11.95 -8.22
CA THR A 2 15.87 12.52 -8.73
C THR A 2 16.00 13.99 -8.33
N GLN A 3 17.18 14.59 -8.51
CA GLN A 3 17.36 16.01 -8.22
C GLN A 3 16.45 16.88 -9.09
N ASP A 4 16.36 16.56 -10.39
CA ASP A 4 15.48 17.27 -11.34
C ASP A 4 14.02 17.21 -10.90
N GLU A 5 13.53 16.06 -10.44
CA GLU A 5 12.16 15.90 -9.92
C GLU A 5 11.87 16.72 -8.67
N ILE A 6 12.90 17.08 -7.89
CA ILE A 6 12.77 17.90 -6.67
C ILE A 6 12.79 19.39 -7.01
N GLU A 7 13.58 19.80 -8.00
CA GLU A 7 13.77 21.20 -8.38
C GLU A 7 12.60 21.76 -9.23
N HIS A 8 11.81 20.90 -9.88
CA HIS A 8 10.65 21.26 -10.71
C HIS A 8 9.32 21.07 -9.95
N ASP A 9 8.22 20.75 -10.65
CA ASP A 9 6.86 20.58 -10.09
C ASP A 9 6.77 19.41 -9.09
N TYR A 10 7.30 19.60 -7.89
CA TYR A 10 7.53 18.56 -6.86
C TYR A 10 6.30 17.71 -6.55
N GLU A 11 5.12 18.30 -6.44
CA GLU A 11 3.87 17.57 -6.20
C GLU A 11 3.47 16.70 -7.41
N LEU A 12 3.66 17.20 -8.63
CA LEU A 12 3.38 16.46 -9.85
C LEU A 12 4.36 15.28 -9.98
N GLU A 13 5.64 15.54 -9.75
CA GLU A 13 6.68 14.51 -9.85
C GLU A 13 6.55 13.46 -8.74
N THR A 14 6.07 13.84 -7.54
CA THR A 14 5.67 12.88 -6.51
C THR A 14 4.60 11.91 -7.06
N GLY A 15 3.60 12.43 -7.78
CA GLY A 15 2.58 11.62 -8.45
C GLY A 15 3.14 10.72 -9.54
N ASN A 16 4.04 11.24 -10.38
CA ASN A 16 4.70 10.47 -11.45
C ASN A 16 5.51 9.31 -10.89
N VAL A 17 6.29 9.52 -9.83
CA VAL A 17 7.08 8.46 -9.17
C VAL A 17 6.19 7.37 -8.57
N ILE A 18 5.04 7.72 -8.00
CA ILE A 18 4.05 6.73 -7.53
C ILE A 18 3.55 5.89 -8.73
N ILE A 19 3.11 6.54 -9.82
CA ILE A 19 2.61 5.85 -11.01
C ILE A 19 3.68 4.94 -11.61
N GLU A 20 4.91 5.44 -11.74
CA GLU A 20 6.06 4.68 -12.22
C GLU A 20 6.31 3.45 -11.36
N THR A 21 6.25 3.58 -10.03
CA THR A 21 6.47 2.48 -9.08
C THR A 21 5.48 1.35 -9.30
N PHE A 22 4.18 1.65 -9.47
CA PHE A 22 3.16 0.64 -9.71
C PHE A 22 3.33 -0.04 -11.07
N ARG A 23 3.63 0.73 -12.12
CA ARG A 23 3.87 0.20 -13.47
C ARG A 23 5.09 -0.72 -13.52
N ARG A 24 6.24 -0.27 -12.98
CA ARG A 24 7.50 -1.03 -13.01
C ARG A 24 7.42 -2.34 -12.21
N ARG A 25 6.59 -2.38 -11.17
CA ARG A 25 6.42 -3.56 -10.31
C ARG A 25 5.21 -4.43 -10.67
N ASP A 26 4.48 -4.07 -11.71
CA ASP A 26 3.23 -4.74 -12.14
C ASP A 26 2.23 -4.92 -10.99
N ILE A 27 1.99 -3.83 -10.24
CA ILE A 27 1.06 -3.83 -9.11
C ILE A 27 -0.25 -3.18 -9.55
N ASN A 28 -1.38 -3.86 -9.32
CA ASN A 28 -2.71 -3.26 -9.50
C ASN A 28 -3.00 -2.27 -8.36
N PRO A 29 -3.15 -0.95 -8.63
CA PRO A 29 -3.43 0.06 -7.60
C PRO A 29 -4.81 -0.10 -6.94
N ASN A 30 -5.75 -0.81 -7.56
CA ASN A 30 -7.02 -1.16 -6.91
C ASN A 30 -6.88 -2.32 -5.92
N ALA A 31 -5.83 -3.15 -6.07
CA ALA A 31 -5.57 -4.25 -5.14
C ALA A 31 -4.69 -3.83 -3.95
N ILE A 32 -3.78 -2.88 -4.18
CA ILE A 32 -2.90 -2.31 -3.15
C ILE A 32 -3.17 -0.80 -3.05
N PRO A 33 -4.12 -0.37 -2.20
CA PRO A 33 -4.62 1.01 -2.18
C PRO A 33 -3.76 1.96 -1.33
N ALA A 34 -2.45 1.77 -1.36
CA ALA A 34 -1.51 2.55 -0.57
C ALA A 34 -0.08 2.47 -1.12
N VAL A 35 0.72 3.49 -0.83
CA VAL A 35 2.15 3.56 -1.17
C VAL A 35 2.92 4.37 -0.13
N LEU A 36 4.17 4.01 0.09
CA LEU A 36 5.12 4.80 0.89
C LEU A 36 6.05 5.54 -0.06
N VAL A 37 6.05 6.87 -0.01
CA VAL A 37 7.01 7.68 -0.76
C VAL A 37 8.27 7.83 0.10
N ASN A 38 9.41 7.40 -0.46
CA ASN A 38 10.68 7.38 0.25
C ASN A 38 11.03 8.76 0.86
N ALA A 39 11.45 8.76 2.13
CA ALA A 39 11.80 9.96 2.89
C ALA A 39 10.71 11.05 2.95
N HIS A 40 9.45 10.68 2.73
CA HIS A 40 8.33 11.61 2.70
C HIS A 40 7.20 11.11 3.61
N ARG A 41 6.16 10.47 3.04
CA ARG A 41 4.96 10.08 3.78
C ARG A 41 4.21 8.93 3.10
N PRO A 42 3.27 8.26 3.79
CA PRO A 42 2.29 7.40 3.16
C PRO A 42 1.29 8.19 2.31
N PHE A 43 0.83 7.57 1.23
CA PHE A 43 -0.36 7.97 0.47
C PHE A 43 -1.30 6.78 0.39
N ALA A 44 -2.60 7.00 0.64
CA ALA A 44 -3.64 5.97 0.57
C ALA A 44 -4.85 6.50 -0.19
N TRP A 45 -5.56 5.60 -0.84
CA TRP A 45 -6.77 5.90 -1.62
C TRP A 45 -7.84 4.84 -1.39
N GLY A 46 -9.02 5.07 -1.94
CA GLY A 46 -10.17 4.17 -1.80
C GLY A 46 -11.27 4.54 -2.78
N LYS A 47 -12.35 3.75 -2.79
CA LYS A 47 -13.50 3.97 -3.69
C LYS A 47 -14.25 5.30 -3.41
N ASP A 48 -14.10 5.81 -2.18
CA ASP A 48 -14.65 7.06 -1.69
C ASP A 48 -13.74 7.60 -0.57
N ALA A 49 -13.99 8.82 -0.11
CA ALA A 49 -13.17 9.48 0.91
C ALA A 49 -13.14 8.68 2.24
N HIS A 50 -14.26 8.10 2.66
CA HIS A 50 -14.33 7.33 3.90
C HIS A 50 -13.48 6.05 3.80
N ASN A 51 -13.55 5.35 2.67
CA ASN A 51 -12.73 4.17 2.42
C ASN A 51 -11.24 4.51 2.28
N ALA A 52 -10.88 5.65 1.68
CA ALA A 52 -9.49 6.11 1.64
C ALA A 52 -8.92 6.33 3.05
N VAL A 53 -9.69 6.96 3.95
CA VAL A 53 -9.30 7.13 5.36
C VAL A 53 -9.19 5.78 6.06
N HIS A 54 -10.13 4.85 5.83
CA HIS A 54 -10.05 3.50 6.38
C HIS A 54 -8.74 2.80 5.96
N ASN A 55 -8.39 2.84 4.67
CA ASN A 55 -7.15 2.26 4.17
C ASN A 55 -5.90 2.93 4.76
N ALA A 56 -5.93 4.25 4.98
CA ALA A 56 -4.85 4.98 5.64
C ALA A 56 -4.64 4.54 7.10
N VAL A 57 -5.73 4.35 7.86
CA VAL A 57 -5.64 3.84 9.24
C VAL A 57 -5.09 2.42 9.26
N VAL A 58 -5.59 1.53 8.39
CA VAL A 58 -5.06 0.16 8.32
C VAL A 58 -3.57 0.15 7.95
N LEU A 59 -3.13 1.03 7.03
CA LEU A 59 -1.72 1.16 6.68
C LEU A 59 -0.84 1.52 7.89
N GLU A 60 -1.29 2.45 8.72
CA GLU A 60 -0.58 2.85 9.94
C GLU A 60 -0.50 1.68 10.94
N GLU A 61 -1.61 1.00 11.19
CA GLU A 61 -1.67 -0.14 12.12
C GLU A 61 -0.72 -1.27 11.69
N ILE A 62 -0.70 -1.64 10.41
CA ILE A 62 0.20 -2.69 9.92
C ILE A 62 1.66 -2.24 9.89
N ALA A 63 1.93 -0.95 9.69
CA ALA A 63 3.28 -0.40 9.77
C ALA A 63 3.81 -0.49 11.21
N TYR A 64 3.01 -0.06 12.19
CA TYR A 64 3.33 -0.17 13.62
C TYR A 64 3.58 -1.62 14.03
N MET A 65 2.64 -2.53 13.78
CA MET A 65 2.79 -3.95 14.10
C MET A 65 3.98 -4.59 13.37
N GLY A 66 4.25 -4.17 12.13
CA GLY A 66 5.35 -4.68 11.31
C GLY A 66 6.73 -4.41 11.92
N ILE A 67 6.93 -3.22 12.52
CA ILE A 67 8.17 -2.87 13.21
C ILE A 67 8.43 -3.84 14.37
N PHE A 68 7.47 -3.99 15.28
CA PHE A 68 7.64 -4.86 16.45
C PHE A 68 7.71 -6.34 16.08
N SER A 69 6.97 -6.78 15.06
CA SER A 69 7.04 -8.16 14.57
C SER A 69 8.44 -8.51 14.07
N ARG A 70 9.09 -7.59 13.33
CA ARG A 70 10.48 -7.77 12.88
C ARG A 70 11.48 -7.69 14.02
N GLN A 71 11.23 -6.88 15.04
CA GLN A 71 12.08 -6.81 16.24
C GLN A 71 12.02 -8.12 17.05
N LEU A 72 10.82 -8.69 17.21
CA LEU A 72 10.62 -9.96 17.92
C LEU A 72 11.18 -11.16 17.14
N THR A 73 11.08 -11.13 15.81
CA THR A 73 11.57 -12.22 14.93
C THR A 73 12.39 -11.62 13.79
N PRO A 74 13.68 -11.34 14.01
CA PRO A 74 14.57 -10.91 12.95
C PRO A 74 14.57 -11.91 11.80
N GLY A 75 14.39 -11.43 10.57
CA GLY A 75 14.29 -12.30 9.39
C GLY A 75 12.91 -12.94 9.18
N ILE A 76 11.87 -12.53 9.90
CA ILE A 76 10.49 -12.99 9.66
C ILE A 76 10.13 -12.90 8.17
N HIS A 77 9.63 -14.00 7.63
CA HIS A 77 9.22 -14.11 6.24
C HIS A 77 7.78 -13.64 6.05
N SER A 78 7.39 -13.42 4.80
CA SER A 78 5.99 -13.12 4.45
C SER A 78 5.05 -14.24 4.89
N MET A 79 3.79 -13.89 5.16
CA MET A 79 2.75 -14.89 5.43
C MET A 79 2.55 -15.82 4.23
N GLN A 80 1.95 -16.99 4.49
CA GLN A 80 1.59 -17.98 3.48
C GLN A 80 0.73 -17.35 2.37
N ARG A 81 1.04 -17.66 1.12
CA ARG A 81 0.38 -17.05 -0.05
C ARG A 81 -1.11 -17.41 -0.10
N GLU A 82 -1.44 -18.65 0.21
CA GLU A 82 -2.81 -19.18 0.24
C GLU A 82 -3.67 -18.45 1.26
N LEU A 83 -3.08 -18.12 2.42
CA LEU A 83 -3.77 -17.38 3.46
C LEU A 83 -3.97 -15.92 3.07
N LEU A 84 -2.95 -15.27 2.48
CA LEU A 84 -3.05 -13.91 1.95
C LEU A 84 -4.16 -13.82 0.89
N ASP A 85 -4.15 -14.73 -0.09
CA ASP A 85 -5.14 -14.78 -1.17
C ASP A 85 -6.55 -15.01 -0.61
N LYS A 86 -6.71 -15.92 0.36
CA LYS A 86 -8.01 -16.13 1.04
C LYS A 86 -8.53 -14.87 1.73
N HIS A 87 -7.67 -14.14 2.43
CA HIS A 87 -8.06 -12.90 3.13
C HIS A 87 -8.45 -11.77 2.18
N TYR A 88 -7.77 -11.66 1.05
CA TYR A 88 -8.07 -10.67 0.02
C TYR A 88 -9.34 -11.05 -0.77
N LEU A 89 -9.37 -12.26 -1.34
CA LEU A 89 -10.43 -12.70 -2.25
C LEU A 89 -11.78 -12.85 -1.58
N ARG A 90 -11.84 -13.15 -0.26
CA ARG A 90 -13.14 -13.20 0.46
C ARG A 90 -13.87 -11.86 0.51
N LYS A 91 -13.16 -10.74 0.33
CA LYS A 91 -13.71 -9.37 0.33
C LYS A 91 -13.79 -8.77 -1.09
N HIS A 92 -12.80 -9.03 -1.94
CA HIS A 92 -12.60 -8.32 -3.21
C HIS A 92 -12.60 -9.23 -4.45
N GLY A 93 -12.70 -10.55 -4.27
CA GLY A 93 -12.76 -11.50 -5.38
C GLY A 93 -14.13 -11.54 -6.06
N GLN A 94 -14.19 -12.17 -7.24
CA GLN A 94 -15.44 -12.35 -7.99
C GLN A 94 -16.55 -13.06 -7.18
N HIS A 95 -16.15 -13.88 -6.20
CA HIS A 95 -17.05 -14.60 -5.28
C HIS A 95 -16.96 -14.07 -3.84
N ALA A 96 -16.72 -12.77 -3.66
CA ALA A 96 -16.62 -12.15 -2.34
C ALA A 96 -17.89 -12.40 -1.50
N TYR A 97 -17.70 -12.78 -0.25
CA TYR A 97 -18.78 -13.19 0.66
C TYR A 97 -18.69 -12.54 2.06
N TYR A 98 -17.71 -11.67 2.28
CA TYR A 98 -17.44 -11.05 3.58
C TYR A 98 -17.20 -9.55 3.46
N GLY A 99 -17.79 -8.75 4.37
CA GLY A 99 -17.62 -7.29 4.40
C GLY A 99 -18.60 -6.51 3.52
N GLN A 100 -19.82 -7.05 3.31
CA GLN A 100 -20.96 -6.31 2.74
C GLN A 100 -21.67 -5.50 3.81
#